data_AF-A0A382NZE6-F1
#
_entry.id   AF-A0A382NZE6-F1
#
_cell.length_a   1.000
_cell.length_b   1.000
_cell.length_c   1.000
_cell.angle_alpha   90.00
_cell.angle_beta   90.00
_cell.angle_gamma   90.00
#
_symmetry.space_group_name_H-M   'P 1'
#
loop_
_entity.id
_entity.type
_entity.pdbx_description
1 polymer ?
#
loop_
_entity_poly.entity_id
_entity_poly.type
_entity_poly.pdbx_seq_one_letter_code
_entity_poly.pdbx_strand_id
1 'polypeptide(L)'
;VADHHNAAPVFKMSGENANSPGSATTVVYNKKNPFPSALKRRVQLNKEGSDKETLHLELCLAGSGLEYRPGDSLAIIPTNSPQVVGQLLEAGGFDAGETVELKGGETKPLGEVFVTDLNITGITKNVL
;
A
#
# COMPACT_ATOMS: atom_id res chain seq x y z
N VAL A 1 -25.17 23.11 70.44
CA VAL A 1 -24.59 23.30 69.09
C VAL A 1 -23.40 22.37 69.03
N ALA A 2 -23.53 21.31 68.25
CA ALA A 2 -22.58 20.21 68.19
C ALA A 2 -21.48 20.54 67.17
N ASP A 3 -20.23 20.46 67.57
CA ASP A 3 -19.10 20.32 66.65
C ASP A 3 -18.41 18.99 66.93
N HIS A 4 -18.77 18.02 66.09
CA HIS A 4 -18.12 16.74 65.95
C HIS A 4 -16.92 16.91 65.01
N HIS A 5 -15.70 16.76 65.53
CA HIS A 5 -14.55 16.39 64.70
C HIS A 5 -14.05 15.01 65.14
N ASN A 6 -14.65 13.99 64.52
CA ASN A 6 -14.21 12.61 64.55
C ASN A 6 -13.09 12.43 63.51
N ALA A 7 -11.94 11.91 63.95
CA ALA A 7 -10.85 11.51 63.07
C ALA A 7 -11.22 10.19 62.37
N ALA A 8 -11.23 10.19 61.04
CA ALA A 8 -11.36 8.98 60.22
C ALA A 8 -10.02 8.64 59.55
N PRO A 9 -9.69 7.34 59.38
CA PRO A 9 -8.40 6.88 58.87
C PRO A 9 -8.26 7.12 57.36
N VAL A 10 -7.01 7.36 56.94
CA VAL A 10 -6.60 7.50 55.53
C VAL A 10 -6.76 6.16 54.81
N PHE A 11 -7.65 6.12 53.82
CA PHE A 11 -7.77 5.01 52.87
C PHE A 11 -6.74 5.22 51.74
N LYS A 12 -5.74 4.33 51.63
CA LYS A 12 -4.83 4.30 50.47
C LYS A 12 -5.59 3.70 49.29
N MET A 13 -5.88 4.52 48.28
CA MET A 13 -6.41 4.07 47.00
C MET A 13 -5.26 3.89 46.02
N SER A 14 -4.96 2.64 45.73
CA SER A 14 -4.13 2.19 44.62
C SER A 14 -4.86 2.50 43.30
N GLY A 15 -4.14 3.09 42.34
CA GLY A 15 -4.54 3.04 40.94
C GLY A 15 -4.43 4.39 40.23
N GLU A 16 -3.32 4.57 39.53
CA GLU A 16 -3.33 5.08 38.16
C GLU A 16 -2.06 4.57 37.48
N ASN A 17 -2.23 3.44 36.80
CA ASN A 17 -1.22 2.88 35.92
C ASN A 17 -1.12 3.83 34.73
N ALA A 18 -0.16 4.75 34.78
CA ALA A 18 0.16 5.64 33.67
C ALA A 18 0.65 4.77 32.50
N ASN A 19 -0.29 4.30 31.68
CA ASN A 19 0.01 3.76 30.37
C ASN A 19 0.46 4.92 29.50
N SER A 20 1.75 5.25 29.58
CA SER A 20 2.44 6.07 28.59
C SER A 20 2.04 5.54 27.21
N PRO A 21 1.47 6.35 26.31
CA PRO A 21 1.27 5.90 24.94
C PRO A 21 2.67 5.55 24.40
N GLY A 22 2.90 4.26 24.21
CA GLY A 22 4.13 3.75 23.64
C GLY A 22 4.41 4.52 22.37
N SER A 23 5.65 5.00 22.24
CA SER A 23 6.15 5.70 21.07
C SER A 23 5.75 4.92 19.82
N ALA A 24 4.69 5.37 19.14
CA ALA A 24 4.26 4.77 17.90
C ALA A 24 5.37 5.06 16.90
N THR A 25 6.11 4.02 16.50
CA THR A 25 7.12 4.12 15.47
C THR A 25 6.45 4.65 14.22
N THR A 26 6.76 5.89 13.85
CA THR A 26 6.23 6.51 12.63
C THR A 26 6.75 5.72 11.44
N VAL A 27 5.88 4.94 10.80
CA VAL A 27 6.22 4.20 9.58
C VAL A 27 6.53 5.22 8.49
N VAL A 28 7.76 5.19 7.97
CA VAL A 28 8.18 6.05 6.87
C VAL A 28 7.89 5.34 5.55
N TYR A 29 7.06 5.95 4.72
CA TYR A 29 6.76 5.45 3.38
C TYR A 29 7.75 6.01 2.34
N ASN A 30 8.19 5.14 1.43
CA ASN A 30 9.13 5.48 0.36
C ASN A 30 9.02 4.44 -0.76
N LYS A 31 9.90 4.50 -1.76
CA LYS A 31 9.89 3.57 -2.91
C LYS A 31 9.96 2.08 -2.51
N LYS A 32 10.68 1.74 -1.44
CA LYS A 32 10.81 0.35 -0.95
C LYS A 32 9.68 -0.08 -0.01
N ASN A 33 8.99 0.89 0.59
CA ASN A 33 7.86 0.68 1.47
C ASN A 33 6.72 1.64 1.06
N PRO A 34 6.01 1.36 -0.04
CA PRO A 34 4.99 2.27 -0.56
C PRO A 34 3.78 2.33 0.36
N PHE A 35 3.12 3.48 0.44
CA PHE A 35 1.88 3.62 1.19
C PHE A 35 0.71 2.94 0.45
N PRO A 36 -0.05 2.01 1.07
CA PRO A 36 -1.21 1.38 0.45
C PRO A 36 -2.42 2.33 0.43
N SER A 37 -2.36 3.35 -0.42
CA SER A 37 -3.39 4.37 -0.53
C SER A 37 -4.69 3.80 -1.14
N ALA A 38 -5.82 4.11 -0.53
CA ALA A 38 -7.13 3.81 -1.09
C ALA A 38 -7.49 4.79 -2.23
N LEU A 39 -7.97 4.26 -3.35
CA LEU A 39 -8.55 5.06 -4.43
C LEU A 39 -9.94 5.56 -4.02
N LYS A 40 -10.07 6.88 -3.84
CA LYS A 40 -11.34 7.54 -3.44
C LYS A 40 -12.22 7.86 -4.63
N ARG A 41 -11.62 8.19 -5.77
CA ARG A 41 -12.36 8.58 -6.97
C ARG A 41 -11.58 8.22 -8.23
N ARG A 42 -12.31 7.79 -9.26
CA ARG A 42 -11.83 7.61 -10.63
C ARG A 42 -12.85 8.24 -11.58
N VAL A 43 -12.42 9.19 -12.39
CA VAL A 43 -13.29 9.89 -13.34
C VAL A 43 -12.64 9.94 -14.70
N GLN A 44 -13.37 9.52 -15.73
CA GLN A 44 -12.97 9.75 -17.10
C GLN A 44 -13.22 11.21 -17.47
N LEU A 45 -12.18 11.90 -17.91
CA LEU A 45 -12.25 13.31 -18.29
C LEU A 45 -12.61 13.51 -19.76
N ASN A 46 -12.44 12.49 -20.59
CA ASN A 46 -12.80 12.53 -22.01
C ASN A 46 -14.29 12.26 -22.21
N LYS A 47 -14.83 12.86 -23.26
CA LYS A 47 -16.19 12.58 -23.73
C LYS A 47 -16.26 11.24 -24.48
N GLU A 48 -17.47 10.74 -24.62
CA GLU A 48 -17.76 9.59 -25.49
C GLU A 48 -17.24 9.83 -26.91
N GLY A 49 -16.70 8.77 -27.53
CA GLY A 49 -16.10 8.83 -28.87
C GLY A 49 -14.66 9.33 -28.92
N SER A 50 -14.02 9.60 -27.78
CA SER A 50 -12.58 9.91 -27.71
C SER A 50 -11.73 8.65 -27.88
N ASP A 51 -10.74 8.69 -28.77
CA ASP A 51 -9.73 7.63 -28.94
C ASP A 51 -8.72 7.55 -27.77
N LYS A 52 -8.78 8.52 -26.84
CA LYS A 52 -7.92 8.59 -25.65
C LYS A 52 -8.76 8.47 -24.38
N GLU A 53 -8.21 7.76 -23.40
CA GLU A 53 -8.68 7.74 -22.01
C GLU A 53 -7.71 8.53 -21.13
N THR A 54 -8.25 9.52 -20.41
CA THR A 54 -7.55 10.38 -19.45
C THR A 54 -8.38 10.37 -18.18
N LEU A 55 -7.74 9.93 -17.09
CA LEU A 55 -8.39 9.70 -15.81
C LEU A 55 -7.96 10.74 -14.78
N HIS A 56 -8.93 11.30 -14.06
CA HIS A 56 -8.71 11.98 -12.78
C HIS A 56 -8.82 10.97 -11.65
N LEU A 57 -7.74 10.79 -10.89
CA LEU A 57 -7.66 9.85 -9.76
C LEU A 57 -7.45 10.61 -8.46
N GLU A 58 -8.21 10.26 -7.43
CA GLU A 58 -8.06 10.82 -6.08
C GLU A 58 -7.65 9.70 -5.13
N LEU A 59 -6.48 9.86 -4.49
CA LEU A 59 -5.86 8.88 -3.60
C LEU A 59 -5.89 9.38 -2.17
N CYS A 60 -6.31 8.54 -1.22
CA CYS A 60 -6.37 8.90 0.20
C CYS A 60 -4.99 8.85 0.83
N LEU A 61 -4.53 9.95 1.43
CA LEU A 61 -3.27 10.00 2.20
C LEU A 61 -3.48 10.06 3.72
N ALA A 62 -4.72 9.93 4.20
CA ALA A 62 -5.03 9.98 5.62
C ALA A 62 -4.25 8.90 6.38
N GLY A 63 -3.58 9.29 7.48
CA GLY A 63 -2.77 8.38 8.28
C GLY A 63 -1.40 8.01 7.68
N SER A 64 -1.06 8.51 6.48
CA SER A 64 0.24 8.22 5.85
C SER A 64 1.40 9.04 6.40
N GLY A 65 1.13 10.25 6.91
CA GLY A 65 2.18 11.22 7.25
C GLY A 65 2.95 11.76 6.03
N LEU A 66 2.48 11.50 4.81
CA LEU A 66 3.10 12.02 3.59
C LEU A 66 2.73 13.49 3.38
N GLU A 67 3.74 14.30 3.07
CA GLU A 67 3.61 15.69 2.64
C GLU A 67 4.07 15.83 1.18
N TYR A 68 3.42 16.70 0.41
CA TYR A 68 3.79 17.00 -0.98
C TYR A 68 3.48 18.46 -1.31
N ARG A 69 4.12 18.97 -2.36
CA ARG A 69 3.96 20.33 -2.87
C ARG A 69 3.49 20.30 -4.33
N PRO A 70 2.84 21.38 -4.82
CA PRO A 70 2.53 21.51 -6.24
C PRO A 70 3.80 21.37 -7.09
N GLY A 71 3.75 20.48 -8.08
CA GLY A 71 4.89 20.13 -8.93
C GLY A 71 5.58 18.81 -8.56
N ASP A 72 5.34 18.28 -7.36
CA ASP A 72 5.84 16.96 -6.99
C ASP A 72 5.18 15.85 -7.82
N SER A 73 5.91 14.76 -8.03
CA SER A 73 5.43 13.58 -8.75
C SER A 73 5.08 12.45 -7.79
N LEU A 74 4.01 11.71 -8.10
CA LEU A 74 3.62 10.52 -7.37
C LEU A 74 4.08 9.26 -8.11
N ALA A 75 4.79 8.38 -7.41
CA ALA A 75 5.08 7.04 -7.92
C ALA A 75 3.93 6.09 -7.58
N ILE A 76 3.44 5.37 -8.59
CA ILE A 76 2.45 4.29 -8.44
C ILE A 76 3.15 2.99 -8.79
N ILE A 77 2.97 1.96 -7.97
CA ILE A 77 3.47 0.60 -8.24
C ILE A 77 2.30 -0.21 -8.81
N PRO A 78 2.26 -0.44 -10.13
CA PRO A 78 1.16 -1.18 -10.75
C PRO A 78 1.37 -2.70 -10.63
N THR A 79 0.30 -3.44 -10.87
CA THR A 79 0.33 -4.88 -11.11
C THR A 79 -0.20 -5.17 -12.51
N ASN A 80 0.28 -6.25 -13.13
CA ASN A 80 -0.24 -6.69 -14.42
C ASN A 80 -1.66 -7.24 -14.28
N SER A 81 -2.47 -7.09 -15.32
CA SER A 81 -3.82 -7.65 -15.37
C SER A 81 -3.77 -9.18 -15.28
N PRO A 82 -4.60 -9.83 -14.45
CA PRO A 82 -4.70 -11.30 -14.38
C PRO A 82 -4.98 -11.93 -15.74
N GLN A 83 -5.74 -11.25 -16.60
CA GLN A 83 -6.04 -11.71 -17.95
C GLN A 83 -4.78 -11.78 -18.82
N VAL A 84 -3.92 -10.77 -18.77
CA VAL A 84 -2.66 -10.73 -19.55
C VAL A 84 -1.70 -11.80 -19.04
N VAL A 85 -1.60 -11.96 -17.71
CA VAL A 85 -0.78 -13.01 -17.11
C VAL A 85 -1.24 -14.39 -17.57
N GLY A 86 -2.55 -14.67 -17.52
CA GLY A 86 -3.12 -15.94 -17.97
C GLY A 86 -2.85 -16.21 -19.46
N GLN A 87 -3.07 -15.22 -20.31
CA GLN A 87 -2.80 -15.33 -21.75
C GLN A 87 -1.32 -15.63 -22.05
N LEU A 88 -0.40 -15.00 -21.32
CA LEU A 88 1.03 -15.23 -21.50
C LEU A 88 1.46 -16.62 -21.04
N LEU A 89 0.96 -17.08 -19.88
CA LEU A 89 1.21 -18.43 -19.38
C LEU A 89 0.71 -19.48 -20.36
N GLU A 90 -0.51 -19.32 -20.88
CA GLU A 90 -1.10 -20.24 -21.86
C GLU A 90 -0.32 -20.23 -23.18
N ALA A 91 -0.02 -19.06 -23.73
CA ALA A 91 0.72 -18.95 -24.99
C ALA A 91 2.14 -19.53 -24.90
N GLY A 92 2.79 -19.42 -23.74
CA GLY A 92 4.10 -19.99 -23.48
C GLY A 92 4.10 -21.46 -23.03
N GLY A 93 2.93 -22.02 -22.69
CA GLY A 93 2.82 -23.35 -22.08
C GLY A 93 3.48 -23.46 -20.70
N PHE A 94 3.50 -22.36 -19.94
CA PHE A 94 4.15 -22.29 -18.63
C PHE A 94 3.22 -22.70 -17.50
N ASP A 95 3.77 -23.34 -16.46
CA ASP A 95 3.05 -23.59 -15.21
C ASP A 95 3.18 -22.37 -14.29
N ALA A 96 2.04 -21.80 -13.87
CA ALA A 96 2.00 -20.68 -12.94
C ALA A 96 2.63 -21.01 -11.58
N GLY A 97 2.58 -22.28 -11.18
CA GLY A 97 3.14 -22.79 -9.93
C GLY A 97 4.65 -23.08 -9.99
N GLU A 98 5.27 -22.99 -11.16
CA GLU A 98 6.69 -23.26 -11.32
C GLU A 98 7.52 -22.23 -10.55
N THR A 99 8.39 -22.71 -9.65
CA THR A 99 9.28 -21.85 -8.87
C THR A 99 10.41 -21.33 -9.74
N VAL A 100 10.54 -19.99 -9.82
CA VAL A 100 11.61 -19.32 -10.55
C VAL A 100 12.45 -18.45 -9.61
N GLU A 101 13.73 -18.26 -9.95
CA GLU A 101 14.65 -17.40 -9.23
C GLU A 101 14.75 -16.00 -9.87
N LEU A 102 14.58 -14.97 -9.05
CA LEU A 102 14.68 -13.57 -9.46
C LEU A 102 16.12 -13.05 -9.36
N LYS A 103 16.39 -11.94 -10.05
CA LYS A 103 17.65 -11.19 -9.94
C LYS A 103 17.78 -10.62 -8.51
N GLY A 104 18.37 -11.40 -7.62
CA GLY A 104 18.44 -11.13 -6.19
C GLY A 104 18.44 -12.39 -5.31
N GLY A 105 18.23 -13.58 -5.90
CA GLY A 105 18.24 -14.87 -5.20
C GLY A 105 16.92 -15.22 -4.52
N GLU A 106 15.91 -14.36 -4.62
CA GLU A 106 14.54 -14.66 -4.17
C GLU A 106 13.87 -15.63 -5.14
N THR A 107 13.16 -16.62 -4.62
CA THR A 107 12.38 -17.58 -5.41
C THR A 107 10.89 -17.42 -5.18
N LYS A 108 10.10 -17.43 -6.27
CA LYS A 108 8.64 -17.28 -6.24
C LYS A 108 7.98 -18.12 -7.35
N PRO A 109 6.68 -18.46 -7.24
CA PRO A 109 5.91 -19.01 -8.35
C PRO A 109 5.89 -18.05 -9.54
N LEU A 110 6.04 -18.58 -10.76
CA LEU A 110 6.10 -17.80 -12.00
C LEU A 110 4.87 -16.92 -12.20
N GLY A 111 3.70 -17.41 -11.82
CA GLY A 111 2.46 -16.64 -11.88
C GLY A 111 2.51 -15.36 -11.05
N GLU A 112 3.07 -15.42 -9.83
CA GLU A 112 3.25 -14.24 -8.97
C GLU A 112 4.26 -13.26 -9.58
N VAL A 113 5.37 -13.79 -10.09
CA VAL A 113 6.41 -12.99 -10.76
C VAL A 113 5.85 -12.20 -11.94
N PHE A 114 4.97 -12.81 -12.74
CA PHE A 114 4.30 -12.12 -13.85
C PHE A 114 3.28 -11.08 -13.39
N VAL A 115 2.73 -11.19 -12.18
CA VAL A 115 1.79 -10.18 -11.66
C VAL A 115 2.54 -8.94 -11.16
N THR A 116 3.63 -9.10 -10.42
CA THR A 116 4.23 -8.00 -9.63
C THR A 116 5.66 -7.62 -9.97
N ASP A 117 6.48 -8.53 -10.48
CA ASP A 117 7.94 -8.37 -10.50
C ASP A 117 8.49 -8.06 -11.90
N LEU A 118 7.79 -8.48 -12.96
CA LEU A 118 8.23 -8.31 -14.35
C LEU A 118 7.29 -7.44 -15.18
N ASN A 119 7.88 -6.69 -16.11
CA ASN A 119 7.13 -6.05 -17.19
C ASN A 119 6.88 -7.07 -18.31
N ILE A 120 5.63 -7.50 -18.44
CA ILE A 120 5.21 -8.49 -19.45
C ILE A 120 4.44 -7.87 -20.63
N THR A 121 4.30 -6.55 -20.66
CA THR A 121 3.55 -5.83 -21.72
C THR A 121 4.45 -4.93 -22.56
N GLY A 122 5.65 -4.60 -22.08
CA GLY A 122 6.61 -3.78 -22.80
C GLY A 122 7.43 -4.57 -23.81
N ILE A 123 7.29 -4.25 -25.08
CA ILE A 123 8.18 -4.74 -26.13
C ILE A 123 9.43 -3.85 -26.20
N THR A 124 10.60 -4.45 -26.05
CA THR A 124 11.90 -3.76 -26.17
C THR A 124 12.76 -4.42 -27.24
N LYS A 125 13.78 -3.72 -27.75
CA LYS A 125 14.68 -4.26 -28.79
C LYS A 125 15.37 -5.58 -28.40
N ASN A 126 15.55 -5.84 -27.10
CA ASN A 126 16.20 -7.06 -26.63
C ASN A 126 15.23 -8.26 -26.55
N VAL A 127 13.94 -8.04 -26.79
CA VAL A 127 12.88 -9.06 -26.75
C VAL A 127 12.35 -9.37 -28.17
N LEU A 128 12.74 -8.58 -29.17
CA LEU A 128 12.47 -8.80 -30.61
C LEU A 128 13.68 -9.45 -31.28
#